data_AF-A0A4W4DUS8-F1
#
_entry.id   AF-A0A4W4DUS8-F1
#
_cell.length_a   1.000
_cell.length_b   1.000
_cell.length_c   1.000
_cell.angle_alpha   90.00
_cell.angle_beta   90.00
_cell.angle_gamma   90.00
#
_symmetry.space_group_name_H-M   'P 1'
#
loop_
_entity.id
_entity.type
_entity.pdbx_description
1 polymer ?
#
loop_
_entity_poly.entity_id
_entity_poly.type
_entity_poly.pdbx_seq_one_letter_code
_entity_poly.pdbx_strand_id
1 'polypeptide(L)'
;PPSLSFPPPAPLRPAPPPDWSSLAPCLLCSLMGFDLNRHWQDPSPWAHPTLHAVKQLIVQMNQDPKVSLEFYIDVHSHSTMMNGFMYGNVFEEEGRVQRQAVFPRLLCHNAPDFSLSSTSFNRDVVKAGTGRRFLGGLLDDTSYCYTLEVSFYSYVTAGSATPVPYTEDGYMKLGRNVARTFLDYYKLSSLVCTFVYMILGRKKESPLFYSMLPSLGNLFCFHS
;
A
#
# COMPACT_ATOMS: atom_id res chain seq x y z
N PRO A 1 -54.07 43.14 -2.70
CA PRO A 1 -53.15 42.00 -2.53
C PRO A 1 -53.06 41.16 -3.81
N PRO A 2 -51.98 41.24 -4.59
CA PRO A 2 -51.79 40.36 -5.74
C PRO A 2 -51.16 39.04 -5.29
N SER A 3 -51.74 37.93 -5.74
CA SER A 3 -51.30 36.56 -5.52
C SER A 3 -49.97 36.28 -6.24
N LEU A 4 -48.93 35.95 -5.48
CA LEU A 4 -47.64 35.45 -6.01
C LEU A 4 -47.80 33.97 -6.43
N SER A 5 -47.84 33.71 -7.73
CA SER A 5 -47.73 32.36 -8.30
C SER A 5 -46.24 32.01 -8.44
N PHE A 6 -45.79 30.95 -7.76
CA PHE A 6 -44.44 30.41 -7.96
C PHE A 6 -44.39 29.51 -9.20
N PRO A 7 -43.31 29.57 -10.02
CA PRO A 7 -43.12 28.64 -11.13
C PRO A 7 -42.75 27.23 -10.61
N PRO A 8 -43.06 26.17 -11.37
CA PRO A 8 -42.73 24.80 -10.98
C PRO A 8 -41.20 24.58 -10.96
N PRO A 9 -40.70 23.65 -10.11
CA PRO A 9 -39.28 23.38 -10.00
C PRO A 9 -38.73 22.77 -11.30
N ALA A 10 -37.58 23.27 -11.74
CA ALA A 10 -36.86 22.72 -12.88
C ALA A 10 -36.37 21.29 -12.59
N PRO A 11 -36.36 20.38 -13.59
CA PRO A 11 -35.86 19.04 -13.40
C PRO A 11 -34.37 19.03 -13.07
N LEU A 12 -34.02 18.32 -12.01
CA LEU A 12 -32.63 18.07 -11.59
C LEU A 12 -31.89 17.35 -12.73
N ARG A 13 -30.97 18.04 -13.39
CA ARG A 13 -29.98 17.36 -14.25
C ARG A 13 -28.95 16.68 -13.35
N PRO A 14 -28.55 15.43 -13.63
CA PRO A 14 -27.42 14.82 -12.94
C PRO A 14 -26.17 15.67 -13.18
N ALA A 15 -25.47 16.01 -12.11
CA ALA A 15 -24.19 16.70 -12.18
C ALA A 15 -23.20 15.85 -12.99
N PRO A 16 -22.35 16.46 -13.84
CA PRO A 16 -21.25 15.74 -14.47
C PRO A 16 -20.33 15.14 -13.38
N PRO A 17 -19.67 13.99 -13.65
CA PRO A 17 -18.74 13.42 -12.69
C PRO A 17 -17.65 14.43 -12.34
N PRO A 18 -17.17 14.45 -11.09
CA PRO A 18 -16.15 15.40 -10.67
C PRO A 18 -14.89 15.23 -11.53
N ASP A 19 -14.37 16.34 -12.01
CA ASP A 19 -13.13 16.42 -12.76
C ASP A 19 -11.95 16.10 -11.82
N TRP A 20 -11.46 14.87 -11.91
CA TRP A 20 -10.35 14.33 -11.10
C TRP A 20 -9.06 15.15 -11.23
N SER A 21 -8.91 15.94 -12.31
CA SER A 21 -7.71 16.76 -12.54
C SER A 21 -7.61 17.95 -11.59
N SER A 22 -8.74 18.46 -11.09
CA SER A 22 -8.80 19.56 -10.12
C SER A 22 -8.54 19.14 -8.66
N LEU A 23 -8.58 17.83 -8.38
CA LEU A 23 -8.34 17.24 -7.06
C LEU A 23 -6.92 16.68 -6.89
N ALA A 24 -6.13 16.60 -7.95
CA ALA A 24 -4.76 16.11 -7.91
C ALA A 24 -3.83 16.87 -6.93
N PRO A 25 -3.95 18.21 -6.74
CA PRO A 25 -3.18 18.91 -5.70
C PRO A 25 -3.60 18.53 -4.27
N CYS A 26 -4.85 18.08 -4.09
CA CYS A 26 -5.49 17.83 -2.79
C CYS A 26 -5.16 16.48 -2.17
N LEU A 27 -4.39 15.61 -2.84
CA LEU A 27 -3.93 14.33 -2.27
C LEU A 27 -2.58 14.45 -1.53
N LEU A 28 -1.84 15.53 -1.75
CA LEU A 28 -0.53 15.77 -1.12
C LEU A 28 -0.63 16.65 0.14
N CYS A 29 -1.66 17.49 0.24
CA CYS A 29 -1.87 18.41 1.35
C CYS A 29 -3.36 18.46 1.77
N SER A 30 -3.62 18.74 3.04
CA SER A 30 -4.96 19.20 3.49
C SER A 30 -5.38 20.43 2.67
N LEU A 31 -6.68 20.76 2.65
CA LEU A 31 -7.18 22.03 2.10
C LEU A 31 -6.44 23.26 2.66
N MET A 32 -5.85 23.12 3.85
CA MET A 32 -5.03 24.13 4.52
C MET A 32 -3.53 24.10 4.20
N GLY A 33 -3.08 23.25 3.26
CA GLY A 33 -1.68 23.18 2.83
C GLY A 33 -0.75 22.33 3.71
N PHE A 34 -1.28 21.61 4.70
CA PHE A 34 -0.48 20.73 5.57
C PHE A 34 -0.16 19.40 4.89
N ASP A 35 1.11 18.95 4.98
CA ASP A 35 1.50 17.56 4.66
C ASP A 35 0.80 16.61 5.64
N LEU A 36 -0.26 15.94 5.17
CA LEU A 36 -1.03 14.99 5.96
C LEU A 36 -0.17 13.82 6.44
N ASN A 37 0.85 13.44 5.68
CA ASN A 37 1.76 12.35 6.03
C ASN A 37 2.81 12.75 7.08
N ARG A 38 2.60 13.85 7.81
CA ARG A 38 3.36 14.22 9.02
C ARG A 38 2.52 14.26 10.29
N HIS A 39 1.21 14.06 10.16
CA HIS A 39 0.25 14.30 11.23
C HIS A 39 -0.49 13.03 11.68
N TRP A 40 0.03 11.83 11.38
CA TRP A 40 -0.60 10.57 11.78
C TRP A 40 -0.62 10.36 13.30
N GLN A 41 0.35 10.92 14.01
CA GLN A 41 0.44 10.83 15.46
C GLN A 41 -0.75 11.50 16.15
N ASP A 42 -1.03 12.76 15.79
CA ASP A 42 -2.11 13.57 16.36
C ASP A 42 -2.86 14.37 15.27
N PRO A 43 -3.75 13.72 14.50
CA PRO A 43 -4.53 14.42 13.48
C PRO A 43 -5.68 15.20 14.12
N SER A 44 -5.71 16.52 13.92
CA SER A 44 -6.86 17.36 14.29
C SER A 44 -8.10 17.03 13.45
N PRO A 45 -9.28 16.80 14.06
CA PRO A 45 -10.54 16.62 13.33
C PRO A 45 -10.95 17.84 12.50
N TRP A 46 -10.47 19.03 12.86
CA TRP A 46 -10.79 20.28 12.17
C TRP A 46 -9.77 20.61 11.07
N ALA A 47 -8.47 20.46 11.34
CA ALA A 47 -7.44 20.77 10.34
C ALA A 47 -7.17 19.61 9.37
N HIS A 48 -7.37 18.36 9.82
CA HIS A 48 -7.08 17.12 9.09
C HIS A 48 -8.27 16.14 9.14
N PRO A 49 -9.49 16.55 8.77
CA PRO A 49 -10.69 15.73 8.92
C PRO A 49 -10.59 14.37 8.23
N THR A 50 -10.03 14.34 7.01
CA THR A 50 -9.83 13.11 6.23
C THR A 50 -8.88 12.15 6.92
N LEU A 51 -7.73 12.64 7.40
CA LEU A 51 -6.74 11.82 8.09
C LEU A 51 -7.28 11.27 9.41
N HIS A 52 -7.98 12.12 10.17
CA HIS A 52 -8.63 11.70 11.41
C HIS A 52 -9.65 10.59 11.15
N ALA A 53 -10.53 10.75 10.15
CA ALA A 53 -11.52 9.75 9.79
C ALA A 53 -10.89 8.42 9.32
N VAL A 54 -9.86 8.47 8.47
CA VAL A 54 -9.13 7.28 8.00
C VAL A 54 -8.45 6.55 9.17
N LYS A 55 -7.81 7.29 10.08
CA LYS A 55 -7.19 6.70 11.28
C LYS A 55 -8.24 5.98 12.14
N GLN A 56 -9.40 6.58 12.36
CA GLN A 56 -10.49 5.94 13.11
C GLN A 56 -10.98 4.67 12.41
N LEU A 57 -11.17 4.69 11.09
CA LEU A 57 -11.59 3.52 10.32
C LEU A 57 -10.56 2.38 10.44
N ILE A 58 -9.27 2.68 10.29
CA ILE A 58 -8.19 1.70 10.42
C ILE A 58 -8.19 1.06 11.82
N VAL A 59 -8.32 1.87 12.87
CA VAL A 59 -8.38 1.36 14.25
C VAL A 59 -9.61 0.48 14.46
N GLN A 60 -10.77 0.88 13.94
CA GLN A 60 -11.99 0.07 14.01
C GLN A 60 -11.82 -1.27 13.29
N MET A 61 -11.21 -1.27 12.10
CA MET A 61 -10.93 -2.50 11.35
C MET A 61 -9.95 -3.41 12.07
N ASN A 62 -8.91 -2.86 12.72
CA ASN A 62 -7.95 -3.66 13.50
C ASN A 62 -8.59 -4.28 14.76
N GLN A 63 -9.62 -3.62 15.31
CA GLN A 63 -10.32 -4.11 16.51
C GLN A 63 -11.45 -5.10 16.20
N ASP A 64 -11.94 -5.16 14.95
CA ASP A 64 -12.99 -6.09 14.56
C ASP A 64 -12.42 -7.50 14.34
N PRO A 65 -12.79 -8.51 15.15
CA PRO A 65 -12.28 -9.88 14.99
C PRO A 65 -12.66 -10.55 13.66
N LYS A 66 -13.62 -9.97 12.91
CA LYS A 66 -14.06 -10.48 11.60
C LYS A 66 -13.20 -9.94 10.46
N VAL A 67 -12.39 -8.91 10.70
CA VAL A 67 -11.57 -8.25 9.67
C VAL A 67 -10.10 -8.52 9.96
N SER A 68 -9.38 -9.01 8.96
CA SER A 68 -7.93 -9.19 9.03
C SER A 68 -7.24 -8.06 8.25
N LEU A 69 -6.74 -7.05 8.96
CA LEU A 69 -6.02 -5.94 8.35
C LEU A 69 -4.54 -6.32 8.15
N GLU A 70 -4.21 -7.02 7.06
CA GLU A 70 -2.83 -7.50 6.84
C GLU A 70 -1.92 -6.44 6.18
N PHE A 71 -2.49 -5.53 5.40
CA PHE A 71 -1.72 -4.55 4.63
C PHE A 71 -2.24 -3.13 4.81
N TYR A 72 -1.29 -2.22 4.99
CA TYR A 72 -1.46 -0.79 4.79
C TYR A 72 -0.41 -0.32 3.78
N ILE A 73 -0.84 0.29 2.68
CA ILE A 73 0.07 0.82 1.66
C ILE A 73 -0.29 2.28 1.39
N ASP A 74 0.66 3.17 1.71
CA ASP A 74 0.60 4.60 1.46
C ASP A 74 1.25 4.89 0.10
N VAL A 75 0.48 5.31 -0.91
CA VAL A 75 0.99 5.51 -2.28
C VAL A 75 1.39 6.96 -2.49
N HIS A 76 2.64 7.17 -2.90
CA HIS A 76 3.27 8.48 -3.11
C HIS A 76 3.93 8.54 -4.47
N SER A 77 4.14 9.77 -4.93
CA SER A 77 4.95 10.08 -6.10
C SER A 77 6.31 10.62 -5.68
N HIS A 78 7.36 10.16 -6.33
CA HIS A 78 8.73 10.55 -6.02
C HIS A 78 9.35 11.33 -7.17
N SER A 79 9.91 12.52 -6.87
CA SER A 79 10.34 13.46 -7.91
C SER A 79 11.74 13.20 -8.48
N THR A 80 12.62 12.51 -7.73
CA THR A 80 14.04 12.36 -8.09
C THR A 80 14.42 10.96 -8.54
N MET A 81 14.10 9.94 -7.76
CA MET A 81 14.33 8.54 -8.12
C MET A 81 13.41 8.07 -9.25
N MET A 82 13.95 7.19 -10.08
CA MET A 82 13.23 6.47 -11.14
C MET A 82 12.56 5.22 -10.58
N ASN A 83 11.66 4.60 -11.37
CA ASN A 83 10.94 3.37 -11.03
C ASN A 83 9.95 3.52 -9.86
N GLY A 84 9.18 2.46 -9.60
CA GLY A 84 8.45 2.27 -8.36
C GLY A 84 9.31 1.55 -7.31
N PHE A 85 9.22 1.93 -6.04
CA PHE A 85 9.94 1.27 -4.95
C PHE A 85 9.18 1.41 -3.64
N MET A 86 9.52 0.59 -2.64
CA MET A 86 8.82 0.60 -1.36
C MET A 86 9.71 0.98 -0.19
N TYR A 87 9.12 1.66 0.78
CA TYR A 87 9.66 1.80 2.11
C TYR A 87 8.84 0.97 3.10
N GLY A 88 9.51 0.14 3.91
CA GLY A 88 8.89 -0.60 5.00
C GLY A 88 9.54 -0.28 6.36
N ASN A 89 8.99 -0.84 7.43
CA ASN A 89 9.56 -0.72 8.77
C ASN A 89 10.60 -1.82 9.03
N VAL A 90 11.60 -1.53 9.86
CA VAL A 90 12.48 -2.56 10.44
C VAL A 90 11.76 -3.24 11.60
N PHE A 91 11.83 -4.57 11.63
CA PHE A 91 11.33 -5.41 12.72
C PHE A 91 12.48 -6.19 13.37
N GLU A 92 12.33 -6.52 14.66
CA GLU A 92 13.32 -7.32 15.41
C GLU A 92 13.08 -8.82 15.26
N GLU A 93 11.82 -9.24 15.10
CA GLU A 93 11.45 -10.63 14.85
C GLU A 93 11.86 -11.05 13.42
N GLU A 94 12.81 -11.98 13.31
CA GLU A 94 13.32 -12.48 12.02
C GLU A 94 12.20 -13.04 11.13
N GLY A 95 11.27 -13.79 11.73
CA GLY A 95 10.10 -14.30 11.02
C GLY A 95 9.28 -13.17 10.39
N ARG A 96 9.07 -12.05 11.10
CA ARG A 96 8.33 -10.88 10.60
C ARG A 96 9.06 -10.20 9.45
N VAL A 97 10.39 -10.04 9.57
CA VAL A 97 11.25 -9.49 8.51
C VAL A 97 11.12 -10.30 7.22
N GLN A 98 11.13 -11.63 7.33
CA GLN A 98 11.01 -12.50 6.17
C GLN A 98 9.62 -12.40 5.51
N ARG A 99 8.52 -12.31 6.27
CA ARG A 99 7.17 -12.11 5.68
C ARG A 99 7.07 -10.81 4.93
N GLN A 100 7.58 -9.74 5.55
CA GLN A 100 7.53 -8.41 5.00
C GLN A 100 8.26 -8.33 3.65
N ALA A 101 9.34 -9.11 3.47
CA ALA A 101 10.07 -9.14 2.22
C ALA A 101 9.32 -9.85 1.07
N VAL A 102 8.28 -10.65 1.35
CA VAL A 102 7.56 -11.44 0.33
C VAL A 102 6.83 -10.53 -0.66
N PHE A 103 6.07 -9.56 -0.17
CA PHE A 103 5.24 -8.72 -1.04
C PHE A 103 6.08 -7.88 -2.02
N PRO A 104 7.14 -7.15 -1.61
CA PRO A 104 7.98 -6.40 -2.55
C PRO A 104 8.71 -7.30 -3.56
N ARG A 105 9.08 -8.54 -3.17
CA ARG A 105 9.69 -9.51 -4.10
C ARG A 105 8.71 -9.97 -5.17
N LEU A 106 7.47 -10.29 -4.77
CA LEU A 106 6.42 -10.63 -5.73
C LEU A 106 6.08 -9.45 -6.65
N LEU A 107 6.05 -8.23 -6.11
CA LEU A 107 5.82 -7.04 -6.92
C LEU A 107 6.94 -6.81 -7.93
N CYS A 108 8.21 -7.00 -7.54
CA CYS A 108 9.33 -6.93 -8.47
C CYS A 108 9.23 -7.95 -9.62
N HIS A 109 8.66 -9.13 -9.35
CA HIS A 109 8.42 -10.12 -10.40
C HIS A 109 7.27 -9.71 -11.33
N ASN A 110 6.19 -9.17 -10.78
CA ASN A 110 5.00 -8.79 -11.54
C ASN A 110 5.12 -7.44 -12.26
N ALA A 111 5.99 -6.54 -11.79
CA ALA A 111 6.13 -5.17 -12.26
C ALA A 111 7.58 -4.91 -12.72
N PRO A 112 7.85 -4.85 -14.04
CA PRO A 112 9.20 -4.60 -14.56
C PRO A 112 9.71 -3.19 -14.26
N ASP A 113 8.80 -2.28 -13.94
CA ASP A 113 9.05 -0.89 -13.54
C ASP A 113 9.23 -0.75 -12.03
N PHE A 114 9.14 -1.83 -11.25
CA PHE A 114 9.42 -1.84 -9.81
C PHE A 114 10.89 -2.20 -9.52
N SER A 115 11.53 -1.45 -8.63
CA SER A 115 12.92 -1.61 -8.22
C SER A 115 13.00 -2.20 -6.82
N LEU A 116 13.32 -3.50 -6.74
CA LEU A 116 13.61 -4.14 -5.46
C LEU A 116 14.91 -3.61 -4.83
N SER A 117 15.90 -3.20 -5.64
CA SER A 117 17.16 -2.63 -5.14
C SER A 117 16.98 -1.28 -4.47
N SER A 118 15.98 -0.49 -4.90
CA SER A 118 15.63 0.80 -4.29
C SER A 118 14.64 0.65 -3.12
N THR A 119 14.11 -0.56 -2.90
CA THR A 119 13.21 -0.85 -1.79
C THR A 119 14.01 -0.98 -0.50
N SER A 120 13.60 -0.25 0.54
CA SER A 120 14.36 -0.13 1.79
C SER A 120 13.47 -0.26 3.03
N PHE A 121 14.04 -0.82 4.09
CA PHE A 121 13.40 -0.95 5.39
C PHE A 121 14.17 -0.11 6.40
N ASN A 122 13.50 0.83 7.07
CA ASN A 122 14.16 1.74 8.01
C ASN A 122 13.32 2.03 9.27
N ARG A 123 13.97 2.66 10.25
CA ARG A 123 13.38 3.06 11.54
C ARG A 123 13.57 4.56 11.83
N ASP A 124 13.59 5.38 10.79
CA ASP A 124 13.97 6.79 10.89
C ASP A 124 13.01 7.57 11.79
N VAL A 125 13.58 8.27 12.77
CA VAL A 125 12.83 9.06 13.77
C VAL A 125 12.11 10.24 13.14
N VAL A 126 12.70 10.86 12.11
CA VAL A 126 12.11 11.97 11.35
C VAL A 126 10.81 11.55 10.65
N LYS A 127 10.67 10.25 10.36
CA LYS A 127 9.49 9.69 9.71
C LYS A 127 8.45 9.18 10.72
N ALA A 128 8.65 9.31 12.03
CA ALA A 128 7.73 8.78 13.04
C ALA A 128 6.28 9.25 12.87
N GLY A 129 6.07 10.47 12.36
CA GLY A 129 4.75 11.03 12.07
C GLY A 129 4.10 10.59 10.75
N THR A 130 4.75 9.73 9.96
CA THR A 130 4.15 9.19 8.72
C THR A 130 3.25 8.00 8.99
N GLY A 131 2.32 7.72 8.08
CA GLY A 131 1.34 6.63 8.23
C GLY A 131 2.01 5.28 8.40
N ARG A 132 2.97 4.97 7.53
CA ARG A 132 3.78 3.74 7.61
C ARG A 132 4.41 3.53 9.00
N ARG A 133 5.00 4.58 9.58
CA ARG A 133 5.73 4.49 10.86
C ARG A 133 4.79 4.44 12.05
N PHE A 134 3.79 5.32 12.06
CA PHE A 134 2.82 5.39 13.15
C PHE A 134 1.96 4.12 13.22
N LEU A 135 1.37 3.71 12.09
CA LEU A 135 0.52 2.51 12.05
C LEU A 135 1.32 1.23 12.29
N GLY A 136 2.58 1.17 11.84
CA GLY A 136 3.43 0.00 12.09
C GLY A 136 3.73 -0.27 13.57
N GLY A 137 3.55 0.72 14.45
CA GLY A 137 3.62 0.55 15.91
C GLY A 137 2.25 0.44 16.60
N LEU A 138 1.16 0.71 15.88
CA LEU A 138 -0.21 0.67 16.41
C LEU A 138 -0.94 -0.64 16.07
N LEU A 139 -0.73 -1.14 14.85
CA LEU A 139 -1.38 -2.34 14.32
C LEU A 139 -0.69 -3.61 14.80
N ASP A 140 -1.41 -4.72 14.68
CA ASP A 140 -0.97 -6.04 15.12
C ASP A 140 0.28 -6.53 14.36
N ASP A 141 0.98 -7.51 14.92
CA ASP A 141 2.24 -8.03 14.35
C ASP A 141 2.08 -8.75 13.00
N THR A 142 0.84 -9.05 12.60
CA THR A 142 0.46 -9.57 11.29
C THR A 142 0.29 -8.48 10.24
N SER A 143 0.22 -7.21 10.64
CA SER A 143 0.05 -6.07 9.74
C SER A 143 1.38 -5.57 9.19
N TYR A 144 1.45 -5.39 7.88
CA TYR A 144 2.59 -4.79 7.19
C TYR A 144 2.23 -3.41 6.64
N CYS A 145 3.01 -2.42 7.05
CA CYS A 145 2.86 -1.04 6.59
C CYS A 145 3.97 -0.69 5.61
N TYR A 146 3.59 -0.23 4.42
CA TYR A 146 4.49 0.21 3.36
C TYR A 146 4.17 1.63 2.90
N THR A 147 5.18 2.32 2.38
CA THR A 147 5.00 3.47 1.48
C THR A 147 5.46 3.02 0.10
N LEU A 148 4.58 3.05 -0.90
CA LEU A 148 4.91 2.80 -2.29
C LEU A 148 5.18 4.15 -2.95
N GLU A 149 6.42 4.39 -3.34
CA GLU A 149 6.85 5.56 -4.09
C GLU A 149 6.91 5.22 -5.57
N VAL A 150 6.39 6.09 -6.43
CA VAL A 150 6.44 5.92 -7.89
C VAL A 150 7.03 7.16 -8.53
N SER A 151 8.03 6.99 -9.40
CA SER A 151 8.69 8.12 -10.05
C SER A 151 7.71 9.01 -10.82
N PHE A 152 7.83 10.33 -10.66
CA PHE A 152 7.10 11.32 -11.45
C PHE A 152 7.60 11.42 -12.90
N TYR A 153 8.82 10.95 -13.16
CA TYR A 153 9.52 11.18 -14.42
C TYR A 153 9.57 9.92 -15.30
N SER A 154 10.32 8.90 -14.88
CA SER A 154 10.58 7.74 -15.71
C SER A 154 10.87 6.48 -14.90
N TYR A 155 10.76 5.33 -15.55
CA TYR A 155 11.28 4.07 -15.05
C TYR A 155 12.27 3.45 -16.04
N VAL A 156 13.11 2.57 -15.52
CA VAL A 156 14.04 1.76 -16.31
C VAL A 156 13.72 0.29 -16.07
N THR A 157 13.46 -0.46 -17.14
CA THR A 157 13.24 -1.90 -17.03
C THR A 157 14.57 -2.62 -16.79
N ALA A 158 14.56 -3.70 -15.99
CA ALA A 158 15.73 -4.54 -15.81
C ALA A 158 16.30 -5.01 -17.17
N GLY A 159 17.60 -4.75 -17.39
CA GLY A 159 18.30 -5.07 -18.64
C GLY A 159 18.18 -4.01 -19.75
N SER A 160 17.35 -2.98 -19.58
CA SER A 160 17.34 -1.79 -20.42
C SER A 160 18.13 -0.66 -19.76
N ALA A 161 18.89 0.11 -20.53
CA ALA A 161 19.49 1.37 -20.05
C ALA A 161 18.66 2.60 -20.42
N THR A 162 17.60 2.42 -21.22
CA THR A 162 16.80 3.53 -21.75
C THR A 162 15.67 3.85 -20.78
N PRO A 163 15.63 5.08 -20.21
CA PRO A 163 14.53 5.52 -19.38
C PRO A 163 13.26 5.70 -20.22
N VAL A 164 12.15 5.14 -19.73
CA VAL A 164 10.82 5.28 -20.32
C VAL A 164 9.99 6.22 -19.43
N PRO A 165 9.43 7.31 -19.97
CA PRO A 165 8.60 8.22 -19.18
C PRO A 165 7.39 7.50 -18.57
N TYR A 166 7.06 7.85 -17.33
CA TYR A 166 5.80 7.39 -16.73
C TYR A 166 4.62 8.11 -17.38
N THR A 167 3.77 7.34 -18.03
CA THR A 167 2.48 7.80 -18.55
C THR A 167 1.36 7.42 -17.58
N GLU A 168 0.17 8.00 -17.76
CA GLU A 168 -1.04 7.57 -17.05
C GLU A 168 -1.25 6.06 -17.17
N ASP A 169 -1.12 5.51 -18.38
CA ASP A 169 -1.19 4.07 -18.62
C ASP A 169 -0.12 3.28 -17.84
N GLY A 170 1.08 3.86 -17.67
CA GLY A 170 2.16 3.30 -16.86
C GLY A 170 1.75 3.19 -15.39
N TYR A 171 1.24 4.26 -14.79
CA TYR A 171 0.73 4.24 -13.41
C TYR A 171 -0.42 3.24 -13.24
N MET A 172 -1.36 3.22 -14.18
CA MET A 172 -2.49 2.28 -14.16
C MET A 172 -2.02 0.83 -14.30
N LYS A 173 -0.98 0.58 -15.12
CA LYS A 173 -0.36 -0.74 -15.25
C LYS A 173 0.31 -1.18 -13.96
N LEU A 174 1.06 -0.29 -13.29
CA LEU A 174 1.65 -0.59 -12.00
C LEU A 174 0.56 -0.91 -10.95
N GLY A 175 -0.52 -0.14 -10.90
CA GLY A 175 -1.67 -0.42 -10.03
C GLY A 175 -2.28 -1.81 -10.27
N ARG A 176 -2.43 -2.22 -11.55
CA ARG A 176 -2.87 -3.59 -11.90
C ARG A 176 -1.88 -4.65 -11.43
N ASN A 177 -0.58 -4.39 -11.53
CA ASN A 177 0.45 -5.32 -11.06
C ASN A 177 0.43 -5.44 -9.53
N VAL A 178 0.19 -4.35 -8.79
CA VAL A 178 -0.03 -4.39 -7.33
C VAL A 178 -1.22 -5.27 -6.97
N ALA A 179 -2.36 -5.10 -7.66
CA ALA A 179 -3.54 -5.95 -7.45
C ALA A 179 -3.26 -7.43 -7.75
N ARG A 180 -2.51 -7.72 -8.83
CA ARG A 180 -2.07 -9.07 -9.16
C ARG A 180 -1.15 -9.66 -8.09
N THR A 181 -0.24 -8.85 -7.55
CA THR A 181 0.65 -9.25 -6.47
C THR A 181 -0.10 -9.62 -5.20
N PHE A 182 -1.18 -8.89 -4.84
CA PHE A 182 -2.05 -9.31 -3.75
C PHE A 182 -2.65 -10.70 -4.00
N LEU A 183 -3.17 -10.95 -5.21
CA LEU A 183 -3.71 -12.26 -5.56
C LEU A 183 -2.65 -13.37 -5.43
N ASP A 184 -1.44 -13.14 -5.93
CA ASP A 184 -0.35 -14.11 -5.86
C ASP A 184 0.10 -14.35 -4.42
N TYR A 185 0.17 -13.29 -3.60
CA TYR A 185 0.49 -13.37 -2.18
C TYR A 185 -0.52 -14.24 -1.41
N TYR A 186 -1.82 -14.01 -1.60
CA TYR A 186 -2.85 -14.78 -0.90
C TYR A 186 -2.97 -16.23 -1.42
N LYS A 187 -2.69 -16.47 -2.71
CA LYS A 187 -2.58 -17.85 -3.24
C LYS A 187 -1.43 -18.59 -2.60
N LEU A 188 -0.26 -17.98 -2.51
CA LEU A 188 0.91 -18.57 -1.85
C LEU A 188 0.62 -18.85 -0.37
N SER A 189 0.01 -17.89 0.35
CA SER A 189 -0.39 -18.08 1.74
C SER A 189 -1.37 -19.25 1.91
N SER A 190 -2.38 -19.36 1.05
CA SER A 190 -3.37 -20.45 1.07
C SER A 190 -2.73 -21.82 0.76
N LEU A 191 -1.86 -21.89 -0.24
CA LEU A 191 -1.13 -23.12 -0.60
C LEU A 191 -0.21 -23.56 0.55
N VAL A 192 0.48 -22.63 1.20
CA VAL A 192 1.35 -22.92 2.34
C VAL A 192 0.54 -23.36 3.56
N CYS A 193 -0.57 -22.69 3.89
CA CYS A 193 -1.47 -23.13 4.94
C CYS A 193 -1.98 -24.55 4.68
N THR A 194 -2.34 -24.86 3.43
CA THR A 194 -2.81 -26.19 3.03
C THR A 194 -1.70 -27.23 3.17
N PHE A 195 -0.49 -26.93 2.69
CA PHE A 195 0.66 -27.82 2.78
C PHE A 195 1.09 -28.06 4.23
N VAL A 196 1.18 -27.01 5.05
CA VAL A 196 1.46 -27.10 6.48
C VAL A 196 0.38 -27.91 7.20
N TYR A 197 -0.90 -27.72 6.87
CA TYR A 197 -1.99 -28.51 7.46
C TYR A 197 -1.92 -30.00 7.07
N MET A 198 -1.54 -30.29 5.82
CA MET A 198 -1.33 -31.67 5.34
C MET A 198 -0.11 -32.34 5.97
N ILE A 199 0.98 -31.60 6.21
CA ILE A 199 2.23 -32.12 6.78
C ILE A 199 2.18 -32.20 8.32
N LEU A 200 1.62 -31.19 9.00
CA LEU A 200 1.59 -31.08 10.46
C LEU A 200 0.28 -31.58 11.08
N GLY A 201 -0.39 -32.54 10.43
CA GLY A 201 -1.63 -33.16 10.90
C GLY A 201 -1.70 -33.26 12.43
N ARG A 202 -2.49 -32.38 13.04
CA ARG A 202 -2.68 -32.23 14.49
C ARG A 202 -1.40 -31.98 15.32
N LYS A 203 -0.86 -30.75 15.30
CA LYS A 203 -0.42 -30.08 16.54
C LYS A 203 -0.26 -28.58 16.35
N LYS A 204 -0.74 -27.84 17.36
CA LYS A 204 -0.81 -26.39 17.46
C LYS A 204 0.61 -25.81 17.57
N GLU A 205 0.87 -24.78 16.77
CA GLU A 205 2.03 -23.87 16.77
C GLU A 205 3.42 -24.48 16.54
N SER A 206 4.03 -24.17 15.38
CA SER A 206 5.49 -24.16 15.27
C SER A 206 5.99 -23.15 14.21
N PRO A 207 7.15 -22.50 14.41
CA PRO A 207 7.65 -21.39 13.57
C PRO A 207 8.28 -21.82 12.23
N LEU A 208 7.95 -23.02 11.72
CA LEU A 208 8.56 -23.62 10.53
C LEU A 208 8.16 -22.96 9.20
N PHE A 209 7.36 -21.88 9.25
CA PHE A 209 6.86 -21.12 8.10
C PHE A 209 7.99 -20.65 7.17
N TYR A 210 9.11 -20.17 7.71
CA TYR A 210 10.11 -19.42 6.92
C TYR A 210 11.43 -20.14 6.63
N SER A 211 11.80 -21.17 7.40
CA SER A 211 12.99 -21.97 7.08
C SER A 211 12.83 -22.81 5.81
N MET A 212 11.60 -23.02 5.34
CA MET A 212 11.28 -23.74 4.10
C MET A 212 11.14 -22.85 2.86
N LEU A 213 11.08 -21.52 3.00
CA LEU A 213 11.02 -20.59 1.86
C LEU A 213 12.25 -20.68 0.93
N PRO A 214 13.48 -20.92 1.41
CA PRO A 214 14.61 -21.23 0.52
C PRO A 214 14.41 -22.54 -0.27
N SER A 215 13.76 -23.56 0.31
CA SER A 215 13.53 -24.84 -0.36
C SER A 215 12.40 -24.82 -1.39
N LEU A 216 11.40 -23.95 -1.22
CA LEU A 216 10.37 -23.68 -2.24
C LEU A 216 10.88 -22.82 -3.40
N GLY A 217 12.03 -22.15 -3.24
CA GLY A 217 12.78 -21.52 -4.33
C GLY A 217 13.21 -22.51 -5.43
N ASN A 218 13.20 -23.82 -5.17
CA ASN A 218 13.43 -24.84 -6.19
C ASN A 218 12.17 -25.27 -6.96
N LEU A 219 10.97 -24.82 -6.56
CA LEU A 219 9.72 -25.13 -7.28
C LEU A 219 9.39 -24.09 -8.36
N PHE A 220 9.96 -22.88 -8.24
CA PHE A 220 9.95 -21.86 -9.29
C PHE A 220 11.39 -21.66 -9.74
N CYS A 221 11.79 -22.31 -10.84
CA CYS A 221 13.11 -22.13 -11.44
C CYS A 221 13.48 -20.65 -11.57
N PHE A 222 14.35 -20.18 -10.69
CA PHE A 222 15.15 -18.99 -10.92
C PHE A 222 16.18 -19.33 -12.00
N HIS A 223 16.07 -18.70 -13.17
CA HIS A 223 17.17 -18.57 -14.10
C HIS A 223 17.41 -17.08 -14.32
N SER A 224 18.69 -16.73 -14.20
CA SER A 224 19.29 -15.42 -14.44
C SER A 224 18.95 -14.85 -15.82
#